data_AF-X0XHZ6-F1
#
_entry.id   AF-X0XHZ6-F1
#
_cell.length_a   1.000
_cell.length_b   1.000
_cell.length_c   1.000
_cell.angle_alpha   90.00
_cell.angle_beta   90.00
_cell.angle_gamma   90.00
#
_symmetry.space_group_name_H-M   'P 1'
#
loop_
_entity.id
_entity.type
_entity.pdbx_description
1 polymer ?
#
loop_
_entity_poly.entity_id
_entity_poly.type
_entity_poly.pdbx_seq_one_letter_code
_entity_poly.pdbx_strand_id
1 'polypeptide(L)'
;MNFVIIKKGSVEVKLDRNELVEVSPTPDGVVFNFKQGLQLNLIDTNMPIYTKDIMKNAADGFTSASGNLVFNLVDYNKPAMIDAT
;
A
#
# COMPACT_ATOMS: atom_id res chain seq x y z
N MET A 1 6.49 -15.08 7.65
CA MET A 1 6.06 -13.81 8.28
C MET A 1 5.95 -12.82 7.14
N ASN A 2 4.77 -12.22 6.97
CA ASN A 2 4.43 -11.50 5.75
C ASN A 2 4.41 -10.00 6.01
N PHE A 3 4.86 -9.22 5.03
CA PHE A 3 5.06 -7.80 5.16
C PHE A 3 4.18 -6.99 4.20
N VAL A 4 3.87 -5.76 4.61
CA VAL A 4 3.46 -4.68 3.71
C VAL A 4 4.70 -3.87 3.40
N ILE A 5 5.02 -3.75 2.11
CA ILE A 5 6.20 -3.06 1.61
C ILE A 5 5.74 -1.93 0.70
N ILE A 6 5.99 -0.68 1.08
CA ILE A 6 5.61 0.51 0.33
C ILE A 6 6.88 1.14 -0.22
N LYS A 7 7.00 1.21 -1.55
CA LYS A 7 8.19 1.71 -2.26
C LYS A 7 7.87 2.97 -3.03
N LYS A 8 8.62 4.05 -2.79
CA LYS A 8 8.57 5.31 -3.57
C LYS A 8 9.99 5.86 -3.75
N GLY A 9 10.53 5.75 -4.97
CA GLY A 9 11.90 6.15 -5.27
C GLY A 9 12.90 5.34 -4.42
N SER A 10 13.76 6.02 -3.68
CA SER A 10 14.71 5.41 -2.75
C SER A 10 14.13 5.09 -1.36
N VAL A 11 12.86 5.43 -1.11
CA VAL A 11 12.22 5.21 0.18
C VAL A 11 11.47 3.88 0.16
N GLU A 12 11.76 3.03 1.15
CA GLU A 12 11.03 1.79 1.42
C GLU A 12 10.52 1.81 2.87
N VAL A 13 9.22 1.61 3.02
CA VAL A 13 8.57 1.42 4.32
C VAL A 13 8.11 -0.03 4.39
N LYS A 14 8.62 -0.78 5.37
CA LYS A 14 8.34 -2.20 5.56
C LYS A 14 7.80 -2.46 6.96
N LEU A 15 6.58 -2.97 7.04
CA LEU A 15 5.92 -3.34 8.30
C LEU A 15 5.30 -4.74 8.19
N ASP A 16 5.01 -5.37 9.33
CA ASP A 16 4.23 -6.60 9.35
C ASP A 16 2.85 -6.36 8.72
N ARG A 17 2.38 -7.29 7.88
CA ARG A 17 1.09 -7.17 7.19
C ARG A 17 -0.07 -7.01 8.16
N ASN A 18 0.01 -7.59 9.34
CA ASN A 18 -1.02 -7.49 10.38
C ASN A 18 -1.11 -6.09 11.00
N GLU A 19 -0.12 -5.22 10.77
CA GLU A 19 -0.17 -3.83 11.22
C GLU A 19 -1.00 -2.95 10.30
N LEU A 20 -1.12 -3.27 9.01
CA LEU A 20 -1.93 -2.50 8.06
C LEU A 20 -3.42 -2.78 8.30
N VAL A 21 -4.15 -1.73 8.68
CA VAL A 21 -5.60 -1.75 8.95
C VAL A 21 -6.37 -1.52 7.65
N GLU A 22 -6.06 -0.45 6.93
CA GLU A 22 -6.72 -0.10 5.68
C GLU A 22 -5.84 0.82 4.82
N VAL A 23 -6.22 0.95 3.54
CA VAL A 23 -5.65 1.91 2.60
C VAL A 23 -6.79 2.79 2.08
N SER A 24 -6.68 4.08 2.35
CA SER A 24 -7.75 5.05 2.13
C SER A 24 -7.35 6.05 1.03
N PRO A 25 -8.00 6.02 -0.15
CA PRO A 25 -7.83 7.03 -1.18
C PRO A 25 -8.20 8.42 -0.65
N THR A 26 -7.36 9.42 -0.94
CA THR A 26 -7.65 10.83 -0.67
C THR A 26 -7.66 11.64 -1.97
N PRO A 27 -8.18 12.88 -1.97
CA PRO A 27 -8.12 13.75 -3.16
C PRO A 27 -6.69 13.94 -3.68
N ASP A 28 -5.73 14.06 -2.76
CA ASP A 28 -4.33 14.37 -3.01
C ASP A 28 -3.40 13.15 -2.99
N GLY A 29 -3.91 11.92 -2.88
CA GLY A 29 -3.08 10.73 -2.88
C GLY A 29 -3.73 9.54 -2.17
N VAL A 30 -3.00 8.92 -1.24
CA VAL A 30 -3.44 7.74 -0.48
C VAL A 30 -2.87 7.78 0.94
N VAL A 31 -3.68 7.34 1.91
CA VAL A 31 -3.25 7.14 3.30
C VAL A 31 -3.23 5.66 3.63
N PHE A 32 -2.12 5.20 4.19
CA PHE A 32 -2.01 3.86 4.77
C PHE A 32 -2.22 3.98 6.28
N ASN A 33 -3.30 3.39 6.77
CA ASN A 33 -3.62 3.37 8.20
C ASN A 33 -3.07 2.08 8.82
N PHE A 34 -2.24 2.23 9.84
CA PHE A 34 -1.69 1.12 10.61
C PHE A 34 -2.29 1.10 12.02
N LYS A 35 -2.08 -0.01 12.74
CA LYS A 35 -2.45 -0.13 14.15
C LYS A 35 -1.73 0.93 14.98
N GLN A 36 -2.24 1.13 16.21
CA GLN A 36 -1.70 2.08 17.19
C GLN A 36 -1.73 3.56 16.73
N GLY A 37 -2.57 3.89 15.74
CA GLY A 37 -2.74 5.26 15.25
C GLY A 37 -1.61 5.75 14.34
N LEU A 38 -0.75 4.85 13.86
CA LEU A 38 0.29 5.21 12.90
C LEU A 38 -0.31 5.37 11.50
N GLN A 39 0.04 6.46 10.81
CA GLN A 39 -0.42 6.74 9.45
C GLN A 39 0.77 7.09 8.55
N LEU A 40 0.77 6.56 7.34
CA LEU A 40 1.66 7.00 6.28
C LEU A 40 0.85 7.70 5.20
N ASN A 41 1.10 8.99 5.04
CA ASN A 41 0.46 9.81 4.02
C ASN A 41 1.34 9.86 2.79
N LEU A 42 0.82 9.39 1.66
CA LEU A 42 1.42 9.56 0.35
C LEU A 42 0.67 10.68 -0.37
N ILE A 43 1.32 11.84 -0.50
CA ILE A 43 0.77 12.99 -1.20
C ILE A 43 1.33 12.99 -2.62
N ASP A 44 0.45 12.77 -3.59
CA ASP A 44 0.70 12.88 -5.02
C ASP A 44 -0.60 13.28 -5.75
N THR A 45 -0.72 14.55 -6.09
CA THR A 45 -1.91 15.12 -6.75
C THR A 45 -2.12 14.61 -8.17
N ASN A 46 -1.09 14.02 -8.79
CA ASN A 46 -1.16 13.46 -10.13
C ASN A 46 -1.48 11.96 -10.11
N MET A 47 -1.66 11.36 -8.93
CA MET A 47 -1.98 9.94 -8.82
C MET A 47 -3.35 9.64 -9.44
N PRO A 48 -3.42 8.76 -10.46
CA PRO A 48 -4.68 8.40 -11.08
C PRO A 48 -5.65 7.72 -10.11
N ILE A 49 -6.95 7.98 -10.26
CA ILE A 49 -7.99 7.36 -9.42
C ILE A 49 -7.92 5.84 -9.46
N TYR A 50 -7.75 5.25 -10.65
CA TYR A 50 -7.63 3.79 -10.82
C TYR A 50 -6.48 3.19 -10.00
N THR A 51 -5.39 3.95 -9.83
CA THR A 51 -4.23 3.51 -9.03
C THR A 51 -4.60 3.42 -7.56
N LYS A 52 -5.29 4.43 -7.04
CA LYS A 52 -5.79 4.48 -5.66
C LYS A 52 -6.75 3.31 -5.38
N ASP A 53 -7.65 3.02 -6.33
CA ASP A 53 -8.60 1.92 -6.22
C ASP A 53 -7.92 0.55 -6.21
N ILE A 54 -6.92 0.32 -7.07
CA ILE A 54 -6.13 -0.92 -7.04
C ILE A 54 -5.44 -1.09 -5.70
N MET A 55 -4.85 -0.03 -5.14
CA MET A 55 -4.17 -0.10 -3.84
C MET A 55 -5.13 -0.43 -2.70
N LYS A 56 -6.29 0.22 -2.65
CA LYS A 56 -7.34 -0.08 -1.67
C LYS A 56 -7.81 -1.53 -1.80
N ASN A 57 -8.18 -1.94 -3.01
CA ASN A 57 -8.67 -3.30 -3.26
C ASN A 57 -7.63 -4.38 -2.95
N ALA A 58 -6.35 -4.09 -3.20
CA ALA A 58 -5.27 -4.98 -2.81
C ALA A 58 -5.15 -5.07 -1.28
N ALA A 59 -5.28 -3.96 -0.54
CA ALA A 59 -5.27 -3.99 0.92
C ALA A 59 -6.46 -4.77 1.50
N ASP A 60 -7.65 -4.57 0.94
CA ASP A 60 -8.90 -5.21 1.41
C ASP A 60 -8.95 -6.70 1.06
N GLY A 61 -8.52 -7.06 -0.15
CA GLY A 61 -8.57 -8.44 -0.66
C GLY A 61 -7.40 -9.31 -0.22
N PHE A 62 -6.30 -8.72 0.24
CA PHE A 62 -5.10 -9.47 0.59
C PHE A 62 -5.07 -9.90 2.04
N THR A 63 -5.23 -11.20 2.26
CA THR A 63 -5.04 -11.82 3.57
C THR A 63 -3.56 -12.06 3.86
N SER A 64 -3.16 -11.99 5.14
CA SER A 64 -1.78 -12.25 5.57
C SER A 64 -1.28 -13.66 5.29
N ALA A 65 -2.11 -14.57 4.77
CA ALA A 65 -1.70 -15.90 4.31
C ALA A 65 -1.15 -15.92 2.87
N SER A 66 -1.29 -14.83 2.12
CA SER A 66 -1.10 -14.81 0.67
C SER A 66 0.30 -14.36 0.20
N GLY A 67 1.23 -14.06 1.11
CA GLY A 67 2.61 -13.59 0.81
C GLY A 67 2.89 -12.16 1.30
N ASN A 68 3.87 -11.47 0.71
CA ASN A 68 4.12 -10.06 0.97
C ASN A 68 3.25 -9.17 0.06
N LEU A 69 2.62 -8.15 0.64
CA LEU A 69 1.90 -7.12 -0.12
C LEU A 69 2.86 -5.99 -0.46
N VAL A 70 3.13 -5.78 -1.75
CA VAL A 70 4.06 -4.75 -2.21
C VAL A 70 3.29 -3.66 -2.93
N PHE A 71 3.36 -2.43 -2.40
CA PHE A 71 2.88 -1.22 -3.07
C PHE A 71 4.05 -0.54 -3.79
N ASN A 72 4.09 -0.63 -5.12
CA ASN A 72 5.13 -0.02 -5.95
C ASN A 72 4.63 1.31 -6.52
N LEU A 73 5.09 2.42 -5.94
CA LEU A 73 4.65 3.78 -6.28
C LEU A 73 5.63 4.50 -7.21
N VAL A 74 6.57 3.74 -7.79
CA VAL A 74 7.45 4.19 -8.88
C VAL A 74 6.74 4.02 -10.22
N ASP A 75 5.91 2.98 -10.36
CA ASP A 75 5.15 2.67 -11.57
C ASP A 75 3.67 2.43 -11.25
N TYR A 76 2.81 3.37 -11.65
CA TYR A 76 1.36 3.33 -11.43
C TYR A 76 0.61 2.35 -12.32
N ASN A 77 1.27 1.66 -13.25
CA ASN A 77 0.65 0.59 -14.01
C ASN A 77 0.43 -0.68 -13.18
N LYS A 78 1.26 -0.89 -12.16
CA LYS A 78 1.20 -2.04 -11.23
C LYS A 78 1.46 -1.58 -9.79
N PRO A 79 0.55 -0.80 -9.21
CA PRO A 79 0.80 -0.11 -7.95
C PRO A 79 0.72 -1.04 -6.73
N ALA A 80 0.15 -2.24 -6.89
CA ALA A 80 0.09 -3.27 -5.86
C ALA A 80 0.37 -4.65 -6.48
N MET A 81 1.15 -5.48 -5.78
CA MET A 81 1.39 -6.86 -6.16
C MET A 81 1.55 -7.76 -4.92
N ILE A 82 1.31 -9.05 -5.13
CA ILE A 82 1.55 -10.10 -4.16
C ILE A 82 2.87 -10.76 -4.53
N ASP A 83 3.83 -10.72 -3.63
CA ASP A 83 5.09 -11.46 -3.75
C ASP A 83 5.01 -12.73 -2.89
N ALA A 84 4.93 -13.88 -3.56
CA ALA A 84 4.89 -15.21 -2.96
C ALA A 84 6.31 -15.70 -2.68
N THR A 85 7.00 -15.06 -1.74
CA THR A 85 8.32 -15.47 -1.23
C THR A 85 8.22 -16.08 0.15
#